data_AF-A0A191ZSW4-F1
#
_entry.id   AF-A0A191ZSW4-F1
#
_cell.length_a   1.000
_cell.length_b   1.000
_cell.length_c   1.000
_cell.angle_alpha   90.00
_cell.angle_beta   90.00
_cell.angle_gamma   90.00
#
_symmetry.space_group_name_H-M   'P 1'
#
loop_
_entity.id
_entity.type
_entity.pdbx_description
1 polymer ?
#
loop_
_entity_poly.entity_id
_entity_poly.type
_entity_poly.pdbx_seq_one_letter_code
_entity_poly.pdbx_strand_id
1 'polypeptide(L)'
;MYVCICNQVTDREIHGAARLGVSTMDELAETLGVGTCCGQCRDCAKQVLAEAVSCIPVDQVLGRASAHAIIERRDEPVANDQAISASALAA
;
A
#
# COMPACT_ATOMS: atom_id res chain seq x y z
N MET A 1 8.11 -3.22 -3.32
CA MET A 1 8.82 -1.95 -3.56
C MET A 1 8.01 -0.79 -2.98
N TYR A 2 8.66 0.23 -2.40
CA TYR A 2 7.97 1.50 -2.10
C TYR A 2 7.68 2.24 -3.40
N VAL A 3 6.40 2.50 -3.64
CA VAL A 3 5.91 3.29 -4.77
C VAL A 3 5.77 4.75 -4.38
N CYS A 4 5.32 5.05 -3.15
CA CYS A 4 5.23 6.40 -2.61
C CYS A 4 6.06 6.53 -1.35
N ILE A 5 7.12 7.35 -1.39
CA ILE A 5 7.96 7.60 -0.21
C ILE A 5 7.24 8.51 0.80
N CYS A 6 6.55 9.56 0.34
CA CYS A 6 5.89 10.52 1.23
C CYS A 6 4.87 9.89 2.18
N ASN A 7 4.10 8.93 1.66
CA ASN A 7 3.03 8.26 2.40
C ASN A 7 3.34 6.79 2.65
N GLN A 8 4.59 6.37 2.43
CA GLN A 8 5.10 5.02 2.68
C GLN A 8 4.26 3.90 2.03
N VAL A 9 3.73 4.16 0.82
CA VAL A 9 2.90 3.18 0.10
C VAL A 9 3.79 2.25 -0.71
N THR A 10 3.54 0.95 -0.58
CA THR A 10 4.20 -0.13 -1.29
C THR A 10 3.37 -0.67 -2.45
N ASP A 11 4.02 -1.33 -3.40
CA ASP A 11 3.38 -2.12 -4.46
C ASP A 11 2.37 -3.12 -3.89
N ARG A 12 2.73 -3.86 -2.84
CA ARG A 12 1.86 -4.85 -2.20
C ARG A 12 0.55 -4.25 -1.70
N GLU A 13 0.60 -3.03 -1.15
CA GLU A 13 -0.60 -2.30 -0.73
C GLU A 13 -1.46 -1.87 -1.92
N ILE A 14 -0.85 -1.42 -3.02
CA ILE A 14 -1.57 -1.10 -4.26
C ILE A 14 -2.27 -2.35 -4.83
N HIS A 15 -1.56 -3.48 -4.89
CA HIS A 15 -2.17 -4.76 -5.30
C HIS A 15 -3.28 -5.21 -4.34
N GLY A 16 -3.14 -4.95 -3.04
CA GLY A 16 -4.17 -5.21 -2.02
C GLY A 16 -5.42 -4.38 -2.26
N ALA A 17 -5.26 -3.07 -2.48
CA ALA A 17 -6.35 -2.16 -2.83
C ALA A 17 -7.06 -2.61 -4.11
N ALA A 18 -6.30 -3.02 -5.14
CA ALA A 18 -6.86 -3.50 -6.40
C ALA A 18 -7.74 -4.75 -6.21
N ARG A 19 -7.29 -5.74 -5.41
CA ARG A 19 -8.09 -6.91 -5.06
C ARG A 19 -9.38 -6.57 -4.30
N LEU A 20 -9.38 -5.44 -3.58
CA LEU A 20 -10.54 -4.92 -2.87
C LEU A 20 -11.44 -4.03 -3.75
N GLY A 21 -11.12 -3.92 -5.05
CA GLY A 21 -11.94 -3.26 -6.06
C GLY A 21 -11.50 -1.85 -6.43
N VAL A 22 -10.42 -1.32 -5.85
CA VAL A 22 -9.83 -0.04 -6.28
C VAL A 22 -9.30 -0.20 -7.70
N SER A 23 -9.74 0.66 -8.60
CA SER A 23 -9.38 0.55 -10.02
C SER A 23 -8.96 1.88 -10.64
N THR A 24 -9.11 2.99 -9.91
CA THR A 24 -8.73 4.32 -10.36
C THR A 24 -7.66 4.93 -9.46
N MET A 25 -6.90 5.87 -10.01
CA MET A 25 -5.90 6.61 -9.23
C MET A 25 -6.51 7.48 -8.14
N ASP A 26 -7.70 8.01 -8.35
CA ASP A 26 -8.39 8.84 -7.36
C ASP A 26 -8.83 7.99 -6.18
N GLU A 27 -9.46 6.82 -6.43
CA GLU A 27 -9.77 5.84 -5.38
C GLU A 27 -8.51 5.38 -4.65
N LEU A 28 -7.40 5.13 -5.38
CA LEU A 28 -6.14 4.71 -4.78
C LEU A 28 -5.54 5.82 -3.89
N ALA A 29 -5.65 7.08 -4.31
CA ALA A 29 -5.22 8.24 -3.54
C ALA A 29 -6.08 8.45 -2.29
N GLU A 30 -7.39 8.28 -2.37
CA GLU A 30 -8.30 8.32 -1.22
C GLU A 30 -8.02 7.17 -0.24
N THR A 31 -7.71 5.99 -0.76
CA THR A 31 -7.53 4.76 0.04
C THR A 31 -6.17 4.68 0.73
N LEU A 32 -5.08 4.97 0.01
CA LEU A 32 -3.70 4.78 0.48
C LEU A 32 -2.94 6.10 0.65
N GLY A 33 -3.54 7.24 0.29
CA GLY A 33 -2.84 8.51 0.23
C GLY A 33 -1.82 8.62 -0.91
N VAL A 34 -1.73 7.66 -1.84
CA VAL A 34 -0.70 7.73 -2.90
C VAL A 34 -0.84 9.00 -3.75
N GLY A 35 0.27 9.69 -4.02
CA GLY A 35 0.27 10.87 -4.91
C GLY A 35 -0.41 12.14 -4.36
N THR A 36 -0.72 12.20 -3.05
CA THR A 36 -1.33 13.37 -2.39
C THR A 36 -0.33 14.36 -1.79
N CYS A 37 0.97 14.02 -1.75
CA CYS A 37 2.05 14.89 -1.27
C CYS A 37 2.85 15.51 -2.43
N CYS A 38 4.02 14.97 -2.79
CA CYS A 38 4.87 15.54 -3.85
C CYS A 38 4.44 15.16 -5.28
N GLY A 39 3.55 14.16 -5.43
CA GLY A 39 3.02 13.70 -6.72
C GLY A 39 3.97 12.89 -7.61
N GLN A 40 5.27 12.80 -7.31
CA GLN A 40 6.28 12.16 -8.17
C GLN A 40 6.04 10.65 -8.40
N CYS A 41 5.33 9.99 -7.49
CA CYS A 41 4.98 8.58 -7.60
C CYS A 41 3.81 8.27 -8.55
N ARG A 42 3.07 9.28 -9.03
CA ARG A 42 1.78 9.09 -9.72
C ARG A 42 1.85 8.18 -10.95
N ASP A 43 2.88 8.34 -11.78
CA ASP A 43 3.00 7.52 -12.99
C ASP A 43 3.41 6.07 -12.68
N CYS A 44 4.30 5.88 -11.69
CA CYS A 44 4.65 4.55 -11.19
C CYS A 44 3.43 3.87 -10.54
N ALA A 45 2.67 4.58 -9.70
CA ALA A 45 1.47 4.07 -9.06
C ALA A 45 0.39 3.67 -10.09
N LYS A 46 0.21 4.45 -11.17
CA LYS A 46 -0.69 4.10 -12.28
C LYS A 46 -0.29 2.77 -12.94
N GLN A 47 1.00 2.58 -13.21
CA GLN A 47 1.49 1.35 -13.83
C GLN A 47 1.25 0.14 -12.93
N VAL A 48 1.60 0.25 -11.64
CA VAL A 48 1.37 -0.82 -10.65
C VAL A 48 -0.11 -1.13 -10.49
N LEU A 49 -0.98 -0.10 -10.44
CA LEU A 49 -2.43 -0.29 -10.35
C LEU A 49 -2.98 -0.99 -11.60
N ALA A 50 -2.55 -0.57 -12.80
CA ALA A 50 -2.98 -1.19 -14.05
C ALA A 50 -2.57 -2.67 -14.13
N GLU A 51 -1.33 -2.99 -13.77
CA GLU A 51 -0.85 -4.37 -13.65
C GLU A 51 -1.70 -5.15 -12.65
N ALA A 52 -1.92 -4.60 -11.46
CA ALA A 52 -2.70 -5.23 -10.40
C ALA A 52 -4.13 -5.57 -10.85
N VAL A 53 -4.82 -4.64 -11.50
CA VAL A 53 -6.19 -4.82 -12.01
C VAL A 53 -6.24 -5.85 -13.13
N SER A 54 -5.23 -5.88 -14.00
CA SER A 54 -5.17 -6.85 -15.12
C SER A 54 -4.98 -8.30 -14.67
N CYS A 55 -4.41 -8.50 -13.47
CA CYS A 55 -4.11 -9.81 -12.91
C CYS A 55 -5.18 -10.34 -11.94
N ILE A 56 -6.34 -9.66 -11.80
CA ILE A 56 -7.41 -10.09 -10.90
C ILE A 56 -8.19 -11.26 -11.53
N PRO A 57 -8.30 -12.44 -10.88
CA PRO A 57 -9.12 -13.52 -11.37
C PRO A 57 -10.62 -13.16 -11.33
N VAL A 58 -11.34 -13.48 -12.41
CA VAL A 58 -12.74 -13.09 -12.66
C VAL A 58 -13.74 -13.52 -11.57
N ASP A 59 -13.43 -14.54 -10.79
CA ASP A 59 -14.23 -14.97 -9.63
C ASP A 59 -14.37 -13.87 -8.56
N GLN A 60 -13.35 -13.02 -8.39
CA GLN A 60 -13.37 -11.93 -7.41
C GLN A 60 -14.25 -10.74 -7.82
N VAL A 61 -14.51 -10.57 -9.13
CA VAL A 61 -15.25 -9.39 -9.64
C VAL A 61 -16.75 -9.48 -9.31
N LEU A 62 -17.28 -10.69 -9.14
CA LEU A 62 -18.71 -10.93 -8.85
C LEU A 62 -19.10 -10.69 -7.38
N GLY A 63 -18.12 -10.49 -6.49
CA GLY A 63 -18.32 -10.40 -5.04
C GLY A 63 -18.07 -9.02 -4.43
N ARG A 64 -18.45 -7.92 -5.10
CA ARG A 64 -18.30 -6.53 -4.58
C ARG A 64 -19.11 -6.31 -3.28
N ALA A 65 -18.57 -6.76 -2.16
CA ALA A 65 -18.95 -6.40 -0.82
C ALA A 65 -17.78 -5.65 -0.15
N SER A 66 -17.96 -4.33 -0.04
CA SER A 66 -17.35 -3.43 0.95
C SER A 66 -15.84 -3.15 0.85
N ALA A 67 -15.52 -2.07 0.12
CA ALA A 67 -14.20 -1.41 0.04
C ALA A 67 -13.72 -0.73 1.36
N HIS A 68 -14.12 -1.22 2.53
CA HIS A 68 -13.93 -0.49 3.81
C HIS A 68 -12.86 -1.07 4.75
N ALA A 69 -12.07 -2.07 4.32
CA ALA A 69 -11.21 -2.83 5.24
C ALA A 69 -9.69 -2.63 5.07
N ILE A 70 -9.22 -1.43 4.66
CA ILE A 70 -7.77 -1.13 4.58
C ILE A 70 -7.28 -0.26 5.75
N ILE A 71 -8.17 0.45 6.47
CA ILE A 71 -7.76 1.55 7.35
C ILE A 71 -7.30 1.12 8.77
N GLU A 72 -7.55 -0.12 9.21
CA GLU A 72 -7.21 -0.57 10.57
C GLU A 72 -5.95 -1.46 10.60
N ARG A 73 -4.78 -0.91 10.27
CA ARG A 73 -3.44 -1.34 10.75
C ARG A 73 -2.31 -0.51 10.10
N ARG A 74 -2.14 0.73 10.56
CA ARG A 74 -0.84 1.42 10.48
C ARG A 74 0.13 0.68 11.43
N ASP A 75 1.17 0.09 10.83
CA ASP A 75 2.40 -0.44 11.45
C ASP A 75 2.24 -1.51 12.54
N GLU A 76 2.29 -2.80 12.16
CA GLU A 76 3.23 -3.68 12.87
C GLU A 76 4.60 -3.48 12.22
N PRO A 77 5.62 -3.03 12.97
CA PRO A 77 6.93 -2.78 12.41
C PRO A 77 7.50 -4.11 11.91
N VAL A 78 7.77 -4.21 10.60
CA VAL A 78 8.66 -5.26 10.11
C VAL A 78 10.03 -4.93 10.70
N ALA A 79 10.38 -5.64 11.78
CA ALA A 79 11.66 -5.47 12.47
C ALA A 79 12.79 -5.65 11.45
N ASN A 80 13.44 -4.56 11.09
CA ASN A 80 14.72 -4.61 10.41
C ASN A 80 15.80 -4.72 11.49
N ASP A 81 16.60 -5.77 11.41
CA ASP A 81 17.51 -6.29 12.44
C ASP A 81 18.75 -5.41 12.63
N GLN A 82 18.56 -4.20 13.14
CA GLN A 82 19.63 -3.25 13.42
C GLN A 82 19.40 -2.53 14.76
N ALA A 83 19.43 -3.26 15.87
CA ALA A 83 19.69 -2.69 17.21
C ALA A 83 19.99 -3.77 18.27
N ILE A 84 21.03 -4.59 18.10
CA ILE A 84 21.75 -5.08 19.28
C ILE A 84 22.70 -3.93 19.67
N SER A 85 22.15 -2.96 20.40
CA SER A 85 22.94 -1.90 21.02
C SER A 85 23.73 -2.50 22.17
N ALA A 86 25.03 -2.30 22.12
CA ALA A 86 25.86 -2.29 23.30
C ALA A 86 25.35 -1.25 24.32
N SER A 87 25.74 -1.51 25.58
CA SER A 87 25.93 -0.55 26.67
C SER A 87 24.79 -0.35 27.66
N ALA A 88 24.99 -1.03 28.79
CA ALA A 88 25.19 -0.41 30.11
C ALA A 88 23.96 0.22 30.79
N LEU A 89 23.42 -0.49 31.78
CA LEU A 89 22.98 0.05 33.06
C LEU A 89 22.77 -1.11 34.05
N ALA A 90 23.86 -1.51 34.71
CA ALA A 90 23.83 -2.22 35.97
C ALA A 90 24.83 -1.52 36.90
N ALA A 91 24.36 -0.44 37.51
CA ALA A 91 24.91 0.18 38.71
C ALA A 91 23.73 0.62 39.56
#